data_AF-A0A7J9I3Z2-F1
#
_entry.id   AF-A0A7J9I3Z2-F1
#
_cell.length_a   1.000
_cell.length_b   1.000
_cell.length_c   1.000
_cell.angle_alpha   90.00
_cell.angle_beta   90.00
_cell.angle_gamma   90.00
#
_symmetry.space_group_name_H-M   'P 1'
#
loop_
_entity.id
_entity.type
_entity.pdbx_description
1 polymer ?
#
loop_
_entity_poly.entity_id
_entity_poly.type
_entity_poly.pdbx_seq_one_letter_code
_entity_poly.pdbx_strand_id
1 'polypeptide(L)'
;MSTAVDIYESRSFIGGKVGSFVDRRGNHIEMGLHVFFGCYNNLFRLMKKVGADKNLLVKDHTHTFVNKGGELGELDFRFPVGAPIHGMRAFLSTNQLKTYDKARNALALALSPVVKALINPDGAMRDIRDLDNISFSDWFLSKGGTRMSIQRMWDPVAYALGFIDCDNISARCMLTIFSLFATKTEASLLRMLKGSPDVYLSGPIRNYITERGGRFHLRWGCREILYDKSADGETYVTGLAMSK
;
A
#
# COMPACT_ATOMS: atom_id res chain seq x y z
N MET A 1 36.60 0.03 3.10
CA MET A 1 36.09 0.95 2.07
C MET A 1 34.79 1.57 2.58
N SER A 2 34.76 2.87 2.84
CA SER A 2 33.51 3.59 3.12
C SER A 2 32.87 3.97 1.79
N THR A 3 31.79 3.30 1.40
CA THR A 3 31.00 3.72 0.23
C THR A 3 30.24 4.99 0.59
N ALA A 4 30.63 6.12 0.00
CA ALA A 4 29.86 7.36 0.11
C ALA A 4 28.69 7.34 -0.89
N VAL A 5 27.51 7.81 -0.48
CA VAL A 5 26.30 7.82 -1.31
C VAL A 5 25.82 9.26 -1.49
N ASP A 6 25.72 9.72 -2.73
CA ASP A 6 25.09 10.98 -3.10
C ASP A 6 23.66 10.74 -3.57
N ILE A 7 22.70 11.46 -2.98
CA ILE A 7 21.28 11.38 -3.30
C ILE A 7 20.86 12.73 -3.88
N TYR A 8 20.34 12.72 -5.11
CA TYR A 8 19.88 13.93 -5.79
C TYR A 8 18.36 13.95 -5.86
N GLU A 9 17.76 15.09 -5.51
CA GLU A 9 16.32 15.30 -5.51
C GLU A 9 15.99 16.61 -6.23
N SER A 10 15.09 16.52 -7.20
CA SER A 10 14.63 17.64 -8.03
C SER A 10 13.90 18.73 -7.24
N ARG A 11 13.27 18.36 -6.12
CA ARG A 11 12.50 19.26 -5.27
C ARG A 11 13.35 19.83 -4.13
N SER A 12 12.78 20.79 -3.41
CA SER A 12 13.39 21.38 -2.22
C SER A 12 13.20 20.55 -0.94
N PHE A 13 12.59 19.38 -1.05
CA PHE A 13 12.30 18.45 0.03
C PHE A 13 12.36 17.02 -0.51
N ILE A 14 12.59 16.04 0.37
CA ILE A 14 12.74 14.64 0.02
C ILE A 14 11.42 13.86 0.18
N GLY A 15 11.38 12.63 -0.35
CA GLY A 15 10.30 11.67 -0.12
C GLY A 15 9.36 11.47 -1.31
N GLY A 16 9.48 12.27 -2.38
CA GLY A 16 8.69 12.08 -3.59
C GLY A 16 7.18 12.04 -3.31
N LYS A 17 6.52 10.92 -3.64
CA LYS A 17 5.07 10.73 -3.41
C LYS A 17 4.69 10.70 -1.92
N VAL A 18 5.60 10.27 -1.05
CA VAL A 18 5.41 10.30 0.41
C VAL A 18 6.00 11.56 1.04
N GLY A 19 6.36 12.57 0.23
CA GLY A 19 6.96 13.80 0.72
C GLY A 19 5.96 14.72 1.42
N SER A 20 6.49 15.66 2.19
CA SER A 20 5.74 16.78 2.76
C SER A 20 6.64 18.00 2.90
N PHE A 21 6.06 19.19 2.97
CA PHE A 21 6.79 20.44 3.21
C PHE A 21 5.99 21.37 4.11
N VAL A 22 6.66 22.39 4.66
CA VAL A 22 6.00 23.43 5.47
C VAL A 22 5.76 24.65 4.59
N ASP A 23 4.52 25.15 4.55
CA ASP A 23 4.17 26.36 3.82
C ASP A 23 4.65 27.64 4.53
N ARG A 24 4.45 28.81 3.92
CA ARG A 24 4.86 30.10 4.51
C ARG A 24 4.14 30.46 5.81
N ARG A 25 3.03 29.78 6.12
CA ARG A 25 2.21 29.99 7.31
C ARG A 25 2.52 28.97 8.42
N GLY A 26 3.48 28.07 8.19
CA GLY A 26 3.85 27.03 9.15
C GLY A 26 2.98 25.77 9.06
N ASN A 27 2.12 25.63 8.05
CA ASN A 27 1.30 24.42 7.88
C ASN A 27 2.09 23.33 7.19
N HIS A 28 1.97 22.09 7.68
CA HIS A 28 2.50 20.93 6.98
C HIS A 28 1.57 20.54 5.82
N ILE A 29 2.11 20.53 4.61
CA ILE A 29 1.44 20.10 3.39
C ILE A 29 2.01 18.75 2.97
N GLU A 30 1.15 17.73 2.90
CA GLU A 30 1.51 16.38 2.49
C GLU A 30 1.13 16.14 1.03
N MET A 31 1.94 15.36 0.31
CA MET A 31 1.66 15.02 -1.09
C MET A 31 0.46 14.07 -1.24
N GLY A 32 0.06 13.38 -0.18
CA GLY A 32 -1.08 12.48 -0.14
C GLY A 32 -1.28 11.90 1.26
N LEU A 33 -2.46 11.34 1.51
CA LEU A 33 -2.75 10.62 2.75
C LEU A 33 -2.12 9.23 2.66
N HIS A 34 -1.21 8.92 3.60
CA HIS A 34 -0.52 7.64 3.63
C HIS A 34 -0.96 6.79 4.82
N VAL A 35 -1.36 5.56 4.53
CA VAL A 35 -1.74 4.56 5.53
C VAL A 35 -0.74 3.41 5.47
N PHE A 36 -0.32 2.92 6.64
CA PHE A 36 0.71 1.91 6.77
C PHE A 36 0.12 0.60 7.30
N PHE A 37 0.15 -0.45 6.47
CA PHE A 37 -0.40 -1.76 6.82
C PHE A 37 0.58 -2.63 7.60
N GLY A 38 0.06 -3.52 8.45
CA GLY A 38 0.88 -4.46 9.22
C GLY A 38 1.69 -5.45 8.38
N CYS A 39 1.37 -5.62 7.10
CA CYS A 39 2.13 -6.47 6.19
C CYS A 39 3.41 -5.83 5.63
N TYR A 40 3.70 -4.55 5.92
CA TYR A 40 4.85 -3.81 5.39
C TYR A 40 6.17 -4.09 6.14
N ASN A 41 6.56 -5.37 6.18
CA ASN A 41 7.71 -5.86 6.95
C ASN A 41 9.02 -5.09 6.66
N ASN A 42 9.29 -4.78 5.39
CA ASN A 42 10.52 -4.06 5.00
C ASN A 42 10.52 -2.62 5.56
N LEU A 43 9.38 -1.95 5.53
CA LEU A 43 9.24 -0.62 6.09
C LEU A 43 9.44 -0.65 7.61
N PHE A 44 8.81 -1.56 8.35
CA PHE A 44 8.99 -1.63 9.79
C PHE A 44 10.44 -1.94 10.19
N ARG A 45 11.12 -2.81 9.43
CA ARG A 45 12.57 -3.05 9.62
C ARG A 45 13.38 -1.79 9.39
N LEU A 46 13.08 -1.02 8.35
CA LEU A 46 13.72 0.26 8.08
C LEU A 46 13.47 1.26 9.21
N MET A 47 12.22 1.45 9.63
CA MET A 47 11.84 2.37 10.69
C MET A 47 12.53 2.02 12.01
N LYS A 48 12.60 0.72 12.36
CA LYS A 48 13.37 0.27 13.52
C LYS A 48 14.86 0.57 13.37
N LYS A 49 15.44 0.34 12.19
CA LYS A 49 16.87 0.59 11.92
C LYS A 49 17.26 2.06 12.09
N VAL A 50 16.35 2.99 11.79
CA VAL A 50 16.57 4.44 11.92
C VAL A 50 16.00 5.03 13.22
N GLY A 51 15.57 4.18 14.17
CA GLY A 51 15.06 4.63 15.48
C GLY A 51 13.69 5.33 15.43
N ALA A 52 12.89 5.07 14.40
CA ALA A 52 11.61 5.72 14.12
C ALA A 52 10.40 4.78 14.22
N ASP A 53 10.55 3.59 14.80
CA ASP A 53 9.49 2.58 14.95
C ASP A 53 8.25 3.11 15.69
N LYS A 54 8.45 3.97 16.69
CA LYS A 54 7.36 4.61 17.47
C LYS A 54 6.62 5.72 16.71
N ASN A 55 7.01 6.04 15.47
CA ASN A 55 6.36 7.08 14.69
C ASN A 55 5.07 6.62 14.00
N LEU A 56 4.87 5.30 13.90
CA LEU A 56 3.70 4.68 13.28
C LEU A 56 2.66 4.34 14.34
N LEU A 57 1.63 5.17 14.45
CA LEU A 57 0.57 5.07 15.44
C LEU A 57 -0.47 4.06 14.99
N VAL A 58 -0.64 3.00 15.77
CA VAL A 58 -1.65 1.97 15.56
C VAL A 58 -3.05 2.56 15.70
N LYS A 59 -3.95 2.17 14.81
CA LYS A 59 -5.39 2.48 14.86
C LYS A 59 -6.17 1.22 15.20
N ASP A 60 -7.43 1.41 15.58
CA ASP A 60 -8.34 0.29 15.78
C ASP A 60 -8.44 -0.57 14.51
N HIS A 61 -8.63 -1.88 14.70
CA HIS A 61 -8.71 -2.82 13.59
C HIS A 61 -10.09 -2.83 12.96
N THR A 62 -10.53 -1.66 12.49
CA THR A 62 -11.83 -1.43 11.86
C THR A 62 -11.63 -0.70 10.53
N HIS A 63 -12.48 -1.01 9.56
CA HIS A 63 -12.54 -0.30 8.28
C HIS A 63 -13.93 0.31 8.15
N THR A 64 -14.01 1.63 8.23
CA THR A 64 -15.27 2.38 8.24
C THR A 64 -15.55 3.01 6.88
N PHE A 65 -16.78 2.86 6.41
CA PHE A 65 -17.33 3.40 5.18
C PHE A 65 -18.34 4.49 5.53
N VAL A 66 -18.18 5.68 4.96
CA VAL A 66 -19.15 6.77 5.14
C VAL A 66 -20.09 6.77 3.94
N ASN A 67 -21.35 6.39 4.16
CA ASN A 67 -22.37 6.35 3.12
C ASN A 67 -23.10 7.69 2.99
N LYS A 68 -23.88 7.83 1.91
CA LYS A 68 -24.73 9.01 1.69
C LYS A 68 -25.65 9.22 2.90
N GLY A 69 -25.73 10.46 3.37
CA GLY A 69 -26.47 10.80 4.60
C GLY A 69 -25.66 10.64 5.89
N GLY A 70 -24.38 10.26 5.81
CA GLY A 70 -23.51 10.10 6.98
C GLY A 70 -23.64 8.75 7.69
N GLU A 71 -24.40 7.82 7.12
CA GLU A 71 -24.55 6.47 7.68
C GLU A 71 -23.23 5.71 7.63
N LEU A 72 -22.79 5.19 8.77
CA LEU A 72 -21.54 4.45 8.87
C LEU A 72 -21.76 2.96 8.61
N GLY A 73 -21.03 2.43 7.65
CA GLY A 73 -20.84 1.00 7.46
C GLY A 73 -19.47 0.56 7.94
N GLU A 74 -19.32 -0.66 8.43
CA GLU A 74 -18.04 -1.11 9.00
C GLU A 74 -17.70 -2.57 8.65
N LEU A 75 -16.41 -2.83 8.52
CA LEU A 75 -15.80 -4.14 8.64
C LEU A 75 -14.96 -4.15 9.94
N ASP A 76 -15.46 -4.85 10.96
CA ASP A 76 -14.81 -4.94 12.26
C ASP A 76 -13.98 -6.23 12.36
N PHE A 77 -12.66 -6.08 12.39
CA PHE A 77 -11.71 -7.19 12.48
C PHE A 77 -11.20 -7.43 13.91
N ARG A 78 -11.73 -6.69 14.91
CA ARG A 78 -11.41 -6.87 16.32
C ARG A 78 -12.04 -8.16 16.83
N PHE A 79 -11.32 -9.25 16.69
CA PHE A 79 -11.74 -10.56 17.17
C PHE A 79 -10.56 -11.28 17.81
N PRO A 80 -10.73 -11.98 18.95
CA PRO A 80 -9.62 -12.65 19.63
C PRO A 80 -8.94 -13.73 18.78
N VAL A 81 -9.65 -14.29 17.80
CA VAL A 81 -9.11 -15.28 16.87
C VAL A 81 -8.62 -14.58 15.62
N GLY A 82 -7.36 -14.81 15.24
CA GLY A 82 -6.70 -14.13 14.13
C GLY A 82 -7.17 -14.53 12.72
N ALA A 83 -6.31 -14.27 11.73
CA ALA A 83 -6.58 -14.62 10.33
C ALA A 83 -6.70 -16.14 10.14
N PRO A 84 -7.63 -16.62 9.29
CA PRO A 84 -8.61 -15.87 8.49
C PRO A 84 -9.94 -15.58 9.22
N ILE A 85 -10.10 -16.05 10.46
CA ILE A 85 -11.40 -16.11 11.17
C ILE A 85 -11.97 -14.72 11.48
N HIS A 86 -11.15 -13.77 11.95
CA HIS A 86 -11.59 -12.38 12.13
C HIS A 86 -12.09 -11.71 10.84
N GLY A 87 -11.49 -12.04 9.69
CA GLY A 87 -11.90 -11.50 8.40
C GLY A 87 -13.25 -12.07 7.96
N MET A 88 -13.43 -13.39 8.07
CA MET A 88 -14.71 -14.03 7.80
C MET A 88 -15.82 -13.45 8.68
N ARG A 89 -15.55 -13.26 9.98
CA ARG A 89 -16.49 -12.63 10.90
C ARG A 89 -16.84 -11.20 10.44
N ALA A 90 -15.84 -10.38 10.11
CA ALA A 90 -16.05 -9.00 9.66
C ALA A 90 -16.99 -8.92 8.44
N PHE A 91 -16.77 -9.78 7.43
CA PHE A 91 -17.61 -9.82 6.22
C PHE A 91 -19.03 -10.35 6.48
N LEU A 92 -19.21 -11.25 7.45
CA LEU A 92 -20.54 -11.76 7.82
C LEU A 92 -21.33 -10.72 8.64
N SER A 93 -20.66 -10.03 9.57
CA SER A 93 -21.29 -9.07 10.48
C SER A 93 -21.41 -7.66 9.92
N THR A 94 -20.78 -7.34 8.78
CA THR A 94 -20.80 -6.00 8.19
C THR A 94 -22.22 -5.49 7.96
N ASN A 95 -22.50 -4.24 8.29
CA ASN A 95 -23.71 -3.53 7.89
C ASN A 95 -23.59 -2.83 6.52
N GLN A 96 -22.42 -2.88 5.88
CA GLN A 96 -22.16 -2.19 4.61
C GLN A 96 -22.92 -2.82 3.42
N LEU A 97 -23.23 -4.11 3.50
CA LEU A 97 -23.94 -4.88 2.49
C LEU A 97 -25.25 -5.46 3.02
N LYS A 98 -26.25 -5.59 2.15
CA LYS A 98 -27.49 -6.31 2.45
C LYS A 98 -27.26 -7.82 2.44
N THR A 99 -28.15 -8.60 3.05
CA THR A 99 -27.99 -10.05 3.22
C THR A 99 -27.71 -10.81 1.92
N TYR A 100 -28.42 -10.46 0.83
CA TYR A 100 -28.19 -11.05 -0.49
C TYR A 100 -26.76 -10.77 -0.99
N ASP A 101 -26.34 -9.51 -0.95
CA ASP A 101 -25.01 -9.10 -1.40
C ASP A 101 -23.90 -9.68 -0.51
N LYS A 102 -24.12 -9.84 0.80
CA LYS A 102 -23.18 -10.54 1.69
C LYS A 102 -22.98 -12.00 1.25
N ALA A 103 -24.06 -12.71 0.96
CA ALA A 103 -23.98 -14.12 0.54
C ALA A 103 -23.24 -14.26 -0.81
N ARG A 104 -23.54 -13.39 -1.77
CA ARG A 104 -22.88 -13.38 -3.09
C ARG A 104 -21.42 -12.95 -3.00
N ASN A 105 -21.10 -11.98 -2.14
CA ASN A 105 -19.73 -11.58 -1.83
C ASN A 105 -18.92 -12.73 -1.21
N ALA A 106 -19.50 -13.43 -0.24
CA ALA A 106 -18.87 -14.59 0.40
C ALA A 106 -18.62 -15.71 -0.62
N LEU A 107 -19.57 -15.99 -1.53
CA LEU A 107 -19.38 -16.96 -2.60
C LEU A 107 -18.21 -16.57 -3.52
N ALA A 108 -18.15 -15.32 -3.98
CA ALA A 108 -17.09 -14.85 -4.87
C ALA A 108 -15.71 -14.94 -4.20
N LEU A 109 -15.61 -14.58 -2.91
CA LEU A 109 -14.38 -14.70 -2.13
C LEU A 109 -14.01 -16.17 -1.86
N ALA A 110 -14.98 -17.05 -1.62
CA ALA A 110 -14.74 -18.49 -1.43
C ALA A 110 -14.21 -19.17 -2.69
N LEU A 111 -14.62 -18.70 -3.87
CA LEU A 111 -14.13 -19.17 -5.17
C LEU A 111 -12.83 -18.47 -5.62
N SER A 112 -12.29 -17.58 -4.80
CA SER A 112 -11.09 -16.83 -5.14
C SER A 112 -9.80 -17.61 -4.84
N PRO A 113 -8.69 -17.30 -5.53
CA PRO A 113 -7.37 -17.83 -5.19
C PRO A 113 -6.92 -17.52 -3.76
N VAL A 114 -7.57 -16.57 -3.07
CA VAL A 114 -7.28 -16.23 -1.67
C VAL A 114 -7.51 -17.43 -0.74
N VAL A 115 -8.49 -18.29 -1.03
CA VAL A 115 -8.71 -19.52 -0.26
C VAL A 115 -7.53 -20.48 -0.44
N LYS A 116 -7.03 -20.62 -1.67
CA LYS A 116 -5.82 -21.40 -1.97
C LYS A 116 -4.61 -20.88 -1.21
N ALA A 117 -4.52 -19.56 -0.99
CA ALA A 117 -3.40 -18.95 -0.27
C ALA A 117 -3.28 -19.39 1.20
N LEU A 118 -4.34 -19.94 1.78
CA LEU A 118 -4.32 -20.49 3.15
C LEU A 118 -3.51 -21.80 3.25
N ILE A 119 -3.35 -22.53 2.14
CA ILE A 119 -2.71 -23.86 2.09
C ILE A 119 -1.47 -23.84 1.18
N ASN A 120 -1.56 -23.14 0.05
CA ASN A 120 -0.51 -23.02 -0.95
C ASN A 120 -0.36 -21.54 -1.40
N PRO A 121 0.37 -20.71 -0.63
CA PRO A 121 0.57 -19.30 -0.94
C PRO A 121 1.22 -19.06 -2.32
N ASP A 122 2.24 -19.83 -2.69
CA ASP A 122 2.94 -19.66 -3.96
C ASP A 122 2.05 -20.02 -5.15
N GLY A 123 1.28 -21.10 -5.02
CA GLY A 123 0.30 -21.51 -6.03
C GLY A 123 -0.83 -20.50 -6.17
N ALA A 124 -1.28 -19.88 -5.08
CA ALA A 124 -2.27 -18.80 -5.13
C ALA A 124 -1.70 -17.55 -5.80
N MET A 125 -0.45 -17.18 -5.51
CA MET A 125 0.19 -16.03 -6.16
C MET A 125 0.43 -16.21 -7.65
N ARG A 126 0.63 -17.45 -8.13
CA ARG A 126 0.65 -17.75 -9.58
C ARG A 126 -0.72 -17.48 -10.19
N ASP A 127 -1.77 -18.10 -9.65
CA ASP A 127 -3.14 -17.90 -10.13
C ASP A 127 -3.55 -16.41 -10.10
N ILE A 128 -3.17 -15.67 -9.06
CA ILE A 128 -3.45 -14.23 -8.95
C ILE A 128 -2.72 -13.42 -10.03
N ARG A 129 -1.48 -13.78 -10.37
CA ARG A 129 -0.70 -13.10 -11.43
C ARG A 129 -1.30 -13.33 -12.81
N ASP A 130 -1.94 -14.47 -13.05
CA ASP A 130 -2.60 -14.79 -14.33
C ASP A 130 -3.89 -13.98 -14.53
N LEU A 131 -4.37 -13.24 -13.53
CA LEU A 131 -5.55 -12.38 -13.58
C LEU A 131 -5.21 -10.90 -13.83
N ASP A 132 -4.00 -10.59 -14.31
CA ASP A 132 -3.57 -9.19 -14.48
C ASP A 132 -4.23 -8.47 -15.67
N ASN A 133 -4.76 -9.24 -16.62
CA ASN A 133 -5.37 -8.77 -17.85
C ASN A 133 -6.90 -8.61 -17.77
N ILE A 134 -7.51 -8.84 -16.59
CA ILE A 134 -8.95 -8.67 -16.38
C ILE A 134 -9.21 -7.65 -15.27
N SER A 135 -10.30 -6.91 -15.40
CA SER A 135 -10.73 -5.98 -14.35
C SER A 135 -11.20 -6.76 -13.10
N PHE A 136 -11.11 -6.13 -11.93
CA PHE A 136 -11.65 -6.73 -10.71
C PHE A 136 -13.16 -6.94 -10.81
N SER A 137 -13.89 -6.03 -11.45
CA SER A 137 -15.33 -6.17 -11.70
C SER A 137 -15.66 -7.41 -12.52
N ASP A 138 -14.99 -7.61 -13.66
CA ASP A 138 -15.25 -8.77 -14.53
C ASP A 138 -14.95 -10.08 -13.80
N TRP A 139 -13.82 -10.12 -13.10
CA TRP A 139 -13.46 -11.24 -12.26
C TRP A 139 -14.53 -11.51 -11.19
N PHE A 140 -14.90 -10.49 -10.41
CA PHE A 140 -15.79 -10.64 -9.26
C PHE A 140 -17.20 -11.06 -9.69
N LEU A 141 -17.73 -10.46 -10.75
CA LEU A 141 -19.03 -10.82 -11.32
C LEU A 141 -19.02 -12.25 -11.89
N SER A 142 -17.93 -12.67 -12.55
CA SER A 142 -17.79 -14.05 -13.06
C SER A 142 -17.81 -15.12 -11.95
N LYS A 143 -17.45 -14.74 -10.71
CA LYS A 143 -17.52 -15.60 -9.52
C LYS A 143 -18.84 -15.49 -8.76
N GLY A 144 -19.82 -14.80 -9.33
CA GLY A 144 -21.14 -14.62 -8.74
C GLY A 144 -21.22 -13.46 -7.75
N GLY A 145 -20.24 -12.56 -7.73
CA GLY A 145 -20.37 -11.28 -7.04
C GLY A 145 -21.50 -10.42 -7.60
N THR A 146 -21.89 -9.36 -6.89
CA THR A 146 -22.93 -8.41 -7.35
C THR A 146 -22.34 -7.03 -7.63
N ARG A 147 -22.99 -6.29 -8.53
CA ARG A 147 -22.62 -4.89 -8.79
C ARG A 147 -22.80 -4.00 -7.55
N MET A 148 -23.76 -4.33 -6.69
CA MET A 148 -24.00 -3.60 -5.44
C MET A 148 -22.82 -3.79 -4.46
N SER A 149 -22.26 -5.01 -4.35
CA SER A 149 -21.03 -5.23 -3.59
C SER A 149 -19.85 -4.44 -4.15
N ILE A 150 -19.73 -4.36 -5.48
CA ILE A 150 -18.70 -3.52 -6.12
C ILE A 150 -18.84 -2.07 -5.69
N GLN A 151 -20.01 -1.46 -5.93
CA GLN A 151 -20.23 -0.03 -5.67
C GLN A 151 -20.12 0.33 -4.19
N ARG A 152 -20.66 -0.50 -3.29
CA ARG A 152 -20.71 -0.18 -1.86
C ARG A 152 -19.46 -0.54 -1.11
N MET A 153 -18.70 -1.54 -1.55
CA MET A 153 -17.57 -2.07 -0.78
C MET A 153 -16.27 -2.05 -1.57
N TRP A 154 -16.26 -2.60 -2.79
CA TRP A 154 -15.01 -2.80 -3.51
C TRP A 154 -14.48 -1.56 -4.21
N ASP A 155 -15.34 -0.70 -4.76
CA ASP A 155 -14.93 0.58 -5.35
C ASP A 155 -14.24 1.49 -4.32
N PRO A 156 -14.78 1.71 -3.10
CA PRO A 156 -14.06 2.42 -2.06
C PRO A 156 -12.66 1.84 -1.76
N VAL A 157 -12.53 0.51 -1.75
CA VAL A 157 -11.24 -0.16 -1.54
C VAL A 157 -10.31 0.04 -2.73
N ALA A 158 -10.81 -0.07 -3.96
CA ALA A 158 -10.05 0.15 -5.18
C ALA A 158 -9.54 1.60 -5.28
N TYR A 159 -10.36 2.59 -4.93
CA TYR A 159 -9.94 3.98 -4.85
C TYR A 159 -8.83 4.21 -3.83
N ALA A 160 -8.91 3.54 -2.66
CA ALA A 160 -7.87 3.64 -1.65
C ALA A 160 -6.53 3.01 -2.08
N LEU A 161 -6.57 1.99 -2.94
CA LEU A 161 -5.38 1.26 -3.39
C LEU A 161 -4.75 1.85 -4.66
N GLY A 162 -5.56 2.18 -5.66
CA GLY A 162 -5.12 2.54 -7.01
C GLY A 162 -5.70 3.83 -7.56
N PHE A 163 -6.55 4.54 -6.80
CA PHE A 163 -7.24 5.76 -7.23
C PHE A 163 -8.14 5.59 -8.47
N ILE A 164 -8.53 4.35 -8.77
CA ILE A 164 -9.42 3.97 -9.88
C ILE A 164 -10.44 2.93 -9.39
N ASP A 165 -11.57 2.84 -10.09
CA ASP A 165 -12.67 1.94 -9.74
C ASP A 165 -12.39 0.47 -10.09
N CYS A 166 -13.32 -0.42 -9.73
CA CYS A 166 -13.19 -1.86 -9.98
C CYS A 166 -13.29 -2.24 -11.46
N ASP A 167 -13.86 -1.39 -12.33
CA ASP A 167 -13.95 -1.64 -13.77
C ASP A 167 -12.61 -1.41 -14.46
N ASN A 168 -11.76 -0.57 -13.87
CA ASN A 168 -10.47 -0.20 -14.44
C ASN A 168 -9.28 -0.83 -13.69
N ILE A 169 -9.42 -1.20 -12.42
CA ILE A 169 -8.33 -1.84 -11.66
C ILE A 169 -8.19 -3.33 -12.03
N SER A 170 -6.95 -3.78 -12.20
CA SER A 170 -6.62 -5.20 -12.42
C SER A 170 -7.05 -6.07 -11.23
N ALA A 171 -7.66 -7.23 -11.52
CA ALA A 171 -8.05 -8.19 -10.49
C ALA A 171 -6.85 -8.67 -9.66
N ARG A 172 -5.68 -8.81 -10.29
CA ARG A 172 -4.41 -9.13 -9.61
C ARG A 172 -4.10 -8.16 -8.47
N CYS A 173 -4.29 -6.85 -8.70
CA CYS A 173 -3.98 -5.82 -7.72
C CYS A 173 -4.78 -6.02 -6.43
N MET A 174 -6.10 -6.14 -6.57
CA MET A 174 -7.03 -6.34 -5.46
C MET A 174 -6.79 -7.68 -4.73
N LEU A 175 -6.69 -8.78 -5.50
CA LEU A 175 -6.55 -10.12 -4.94
C LEU A 175 -5.21 -10.34 -4.22
N THR A 176 -4.14 -9.66 -4.65
CA THR A 176 -2.85 -9.69 -3.94
C THR A 176 -3.00 -9.14 -2.52
N ILE A 177 -3.70 -8.02 -2.35
CA ILE A 177 -3.93 -7.41 -1.04
C ILE A 177 -4.80 -8.32 -0.17
N PHE A 178 -5.88 -8.89 -0.72
CA PHE A 178 -6.74 -9.80 0.05
C PHE A 178 -6.05 -11.10 0.44
N SER A 179 -5.17 -11.62 -0.41
CA SER A 179 -4.31 -12.76 -0.07
C SER A 179 -3.41 -12.46 1.14
N LEU A 180 -2.86 -11.24 1.21
CA LEU A 180 -2.06 -10.81 2.36
C LEU A 180 -2.90 -10.66 3.63
N PHE A 181 -4.12 -10.11 3.53
CA PHE A 181 -5.03 -9.96 4.67
C PHE A 181 -5.55 -11.30 5.18
N ALA A 182 -5.82 -12.25 4.29
CA ALA A 182 -6.33 -13.58 4.68
C ALA A 182 -5.29 -14.45 5.39
N THR A 183 -4.00 -14.22 5.14
CA THR A 183 -2.91 -15.08 5.64
C THR A 183 -2.22 -14.53 6.89
N LYS A 184 -2.48 -13.28 7.30
CA LYS A 184 -1.76 -12.63 8.41
C LYS A 184 -2.70 -11.76 9.25
N THR A 185 -2.85 -12.10 10.52
CA THR A 185 -3.76 -11.44 11.48
C THR A 185 -3.58 -9.93 11.54
N GLU A 186 -2.35 -9.43 11.60
CA GLU A 186 -2.11 -7.99 11.69
C GLU A 186 -2.00 -7.30 10.33
N ALA A 187 -2.12 -8.02 9.20
CA ALA A 187 -1.82 -7.43 7.89
C ALA A 187 -2.77 -6.29 7.51
N SER A 188 -4.05 -6.38 7.88
CA SER A 188 -5.05 -5.33 7.62
C SER A 188 -5.12 -4.27 8.74
N LEU A 189 -4.26 -4.36 9.76
CA LEU A 189 -4.18 -3.36 10.83
C LEU A 189 -3.53 -2.08 10.32
N LEU A 190 -4.24 -0.97 10.49
CA LEU A 190 -3.83 0.33 9.98
C LEU A 190 -2.96 1.07 10.99
N ARG A 191 -1.95 1.76 10.46
CA ARG A 191 -1.14 2.74 11.20
C ARG A 191 -1.12 4.05 10.44
N MET A 192 -1.12 5.15 11.19
CA MET A 192 -0.92 6.50 10.67
C MET A 192 0.42 7.04 11.18
N LEU A 193 1.09 7.86 10.38
CA LEU A 193 2.26 8.57 10.87
C LEU A 193 1.84 9.59 11.94
N LYS A 194 2.64 9.78 13.00
CA LYS A 194 2.30 10.70 14.10
C LYS A 194 2.33 12.19 13.74
N GLY A 195 2.69 12.51 12.50
CA GLY A 195 2.71 13.85 11.92
C GLY A 195 3.34 13.79 10.53
N SER A 196 3.86 14.91 10.04
CA SER A 196 4.34 15.00 8.66
C SER A 196 5.43 13.98 8.28
N PRO A 197 5.38 13.40 7.07
CA PRO A 197 6.40 12.50 6.53
C PRO A 197 7.83 13.03 6.56
N ASP A 198 8.05 14.32 6.31
CA ASP A 198 9.39 14.91 6.33
C ASP A 198 10.03 14.79 7.71
N VAL A 199 9.26 15.00 8.79
CA VAL A 199 9.77 14.94 10.17
C VAL A 199 9.83 13.50 10.69
N TYR A 200 8.82 12.69 10.41
CA TYR A 200 8.63 11.41 11.11
C TYR A 200 8.88 10.16 10.26
N LEU A 201 9.11 10.29 8.95
CA LEU A 201 9.44 9.19 8.05
C LEU A 201 10.79 9.43 7.36
N SER A 202 10.85 10.43 6.49
CA SER A 202 12.02 10.73 5.66
C SER A 202 13.16 11.37 6.47
N GLY A 203 12.86 12.17 7.49
CA GLY A 203 13.84 12.83 8.35
C GLY A 203 14.78 11.86 9.07
N PRO A 204 14.28 10.85 9.81
CA PRO A 204 15.12 9.83 10.43
C PRO A 204 15.99 9.07 9.43
N ILE A 205 15.44 8.77 8.24
CA ILE A 205 16.19 8.11 7.16
C ILE A 205 17.33 9.00 6.65
N ARG A 206 17.03 10.29 6.41
CA ARG A 206 18.02 11.29 6.01
C ARG A 206 19.14 11.39 7.04
N ASN A 207 18.79 11.55 8.31
CA ASN A 207 19.77 11.67 9.40
C ASN A 207 20.68 10.43 9.46
N TYR A 208 20.10 9.23 9.41
CA TYR A 208 20.84 7.97 9.41
C TYR A 208 21.88 7.89 8.28
N ILE A 209 21.52 8.36 7.08
CA ILE A 209 22.39 8.38 5.89
C ILE A 209 23.48 9.45 6.03
N THR A 210 23.10 10.67 6.42
CA THR A 210 24.04 11.80 6.56
C THR A 210 25.09 11.54 7.64
N GLU A 211 24.72 10.96 8.78
CA GLU A 211 25.64 10.56 9.85
C GLU A 211 26.69 9.53 9.39
N ARG A 212 26.44 8.84 8.28
CA ARG A 212 27.34 7.84 7.69
C ARG A 212 28.08 8.37 6.47
N GLY A 213 28.09 9.69 6.28
CA GLY A 213 28.82 10.36 5.19
C GLY A 213 28.05 10.43 3.86
N GLY A 214 26.77 10.05 3.85
CA GLY A 214 25.91 10.28 2.69
C GLY A 214 25.56 11.77 2.53
N ARG A 215 25.28 12.20 1.29
CA ARG A 215 24.99 13.59 0.96
C ARG A 215 23.68 13.72 0.20
N PHE A 216 22.90 14.75 0.52
CA PHE A 216 21.66 15.07 -0.18
C PHE A 216 21.80 16.37 -0.94
N HIS A 217 21.51 16.33 -2.24
CA HIS A 217 21.56 17.47 -3.17
C HIS A 217 20.13 17.80 -3.61
N LEU A 218 19.52 18.79 -2.96
CA LEU A 218 18.16 19.22 -3.24
C LEU A 218 18.12 20.27 -4.35
N ARG A 219 17.03 20.30 -5.11
CA ARG A 219 16.90 21.08 -6.34
C ARG A 219 17.92 20.68 -7.41
N TRP A 220 18.22 19.38 -7.52
CA TRP A 220 19.05 18.84 -8.60
C TRP A 220 18.26 17.81 -9.41
N GLY A 221 18.15 18.02 -10.71
CA GLY A 221 17.51 17.11 -11.65
C GLY A 221 18.54 16.33 -12.46
N CYS A 222 18.32 15.02 -12.63
CA CYS A 222 19.06 14.22 -13.60
C CYS A 222 18.59 14.58 -15.01
N ARG A 223 19.51 15.02 -15.87
CA ARG A 223 19.26 15.38 -17.27
C ARG A 223 19.54 14.22 -18.19
N GLU A 224 20.58 13.46 -17.89
CA GLU A 224 21.02 12.32 -18.69
C GLU A 224 21.66 11.26 -17.79
N ILE A 225 21.34 10.00 -18.05
CA ILE A 225 22.05 8.85 -17.49
C ILE A 225 23.11 8.49 -18.52
N LEU A 226 24.38 8.64 -18.14
CA LEU A 226 25.51 8.29 -19.00
C LEU A 226 25.74 6.78 -18.89
N TYR A 227 25.91 6.12 -20.04
CA TYR A 227 26.10 4.67 -20.09
C TYR A 227 27.08 4.29 -21.21
N ASP A 228 27.63 3.09 -21.10
CA ASP A 228 28.47 2.46 -22.11
C ASP A 228 28.11 0.97 -22.24
N LYS A 229 28.73 0.26 -23.17
CA LYS A 229 28.55 -1.17 -23.39
C LYS A 229 29.83 -1.95 -23.12
N SER A 230 29.72 -3.04 -22.38
CA SER A 230 30.80 -4.01 -22.24
C SER A 230 31.01 -4.80 -23.54
N ALA A 231 32.13 -5.53 -23.62
CA ALA A 231 32.50 -6.30 -24.81
C ALA A 231 31.49 -7.42 -25.17
N ASP A 232 30.73 -7.90 -24.19
CA ASP A 232 29.62 -8.86 -24.34
C ASP A 232 28.27 -8.19 -24.66
N GLY A 233 28.23 -6.86 -24.77
CA GLY A 233 27.06 -6.08 -25.18
C GLY A 233 26.15 -5.63 -24.04
N GLU A 234 26.46 -5.93 -22.78
CA GLU A 234 25.67 -5.44 -21.64
C GLU A 234 25.85 -3.93 -21.43
N THR A 235 24.76 -3.24 -21.13
CA THR A 235 24.78 -1.79 -20.87
C THR A 235 25.06 -1.53 -19.40
N TYR A 236 26.06 -0.69 -19.11
CA TYR A 236 26.36 -0.27 -17.73
C TYR A 236 26.42 1.25 -17.60
N VAL A 237 25.99 1.75 -16.44
CA VAL A 237 25.95 3.18 -16.14
C VAL A 237 27.34 3.69 -15.79
N THR A 238 27.80 4.73 -16.48
CA THR A 238 29.10 5.38 -16.28
C THR A 238 29.00 6.67 -15.46
N GLY A 239 27.81 7.27 -15.39
CA GLY A 239 27.60 8.49 -14.61
C GLY A 239 26.19 9.08 -14.75
N LEU A 240 26.00 10.22 -14.10
CA LEU A 240 24.76 11.00 -14.15
C LEU A 240 25.10 12.46 -14.49
N ALA A 241 24.49 13.00 -15.53
CA ALA A 241 24.54 14.43 -15.82
C ALA A 241 23.46 15.15 -15.00
N MET A 242 23.88 15.90 -13.99
CA MET A 242 23.00 16.57 -13.03
C MET A 242 23.01 18.08 -13.24
N SER A 243 21.85 18.74 -13.13
CA SER A 243 21.77 20.20 -13.08
C SER A 243 20.96 20.66 -11.88
N LYS A 244 21.23 21.88 -11.40
CA LYS A 244 20.28 22.62 -10.57
C LYS A 244 19.07 23.12 -11.36
#